data_AF-A0A832TYG1-F1
#
_entry.id   AF-A0A832TYG1-F1
#
_cell.length_a   1.000
_cell.length_b   1.000
_cell.length_c   1.000
_cell.angle_alpha   90.00
_cell.angle_beta   90.00
_cell.angle_gamma   90.00
#
_symmetry.space_group_name_H-M   'P 1'
#
loop_
_entity.id
_entity.type
_entity.pdbx_description
1 polymer ?
#
loop_
_entity_poly.entity_id
_entity_poly.type
_entity_poly.pdbx_seq_one_letter_code
_entity_poly.pdbx_strand_id
1 'polypeptide(L)'
;AGKLAGSKVPIFHLRCTPDADELKALGAAMAASGAVALYHVKGVTPEICRMDFEEPTEKITIEKSQLDEVYEGLRKACKEPELITIGCPHCSAAELEKAAELLRGKTVLKEFWIFTSRKLAKLHPEYIKTIEKSGAKVVCDTCMVVSPATNSYSCVMVNSGKALAYVPGMCGAEAVYGSMETCVEEAIGETTKKVAKKAGGSN
;
A
#
# COMPACT_ATOMS: atom_id res chain seq x y z
N ALA A 1 9.92 0.70 10.70
CA ALA A 1 9.35 1.13 11.99
C ALA A 1 8.78 -0.05 12.79
N GLY A 2 7.79 -0.81 12.30
CA GLY A 2 7.16 -1.90 13.07
C GLY A 2 8.15 -2.94 13.59
N LYS A 3 9.02 -3.47 12.71
CA LYS A 3 10.11 -4.38 13.10
C LYS A 3 11.00 -3.86 14.24
N LEU A 4 11.24 -2.55 14.31
CA LEU A 4 12.09 -1.93 15.31
C LEU A 4 11.35 -1.73 16.64
N ALA A 5 10.06 -1.37 16.56
CA ALA A 5 9.23 -1.15 17.74
C ALA A 5 8.85 -2.45 18.45
N GLY A 6 8.66 -3.56 17.71
CA GLY A 6 8.17 -4.80 18.28
C GLY A 6 6.80 -4.62 18.94
N SER A 7 6.58 -5.21 20.11
CA SER A 7 5.31 -5.07 20.85
C SER A 7 5.17 -3.75 21.65
N LYS A 8 6.12 -2.82 21.54
CA LYS A 8 6.07 -1.52 22.23
C LYS A 8 5.03 -0.58 21.60
N VAL A 9 4.67 0.48 22.33
CA VAL A 9 3.80 1.56 21.87
C VAL A 9 4.66 2.78 21.49
N PRO A 10 5.02 2.97 20.19
CA PRO A 10 5.89 4.07 19.79
C PRO A 10 5.13 5.39 19.70
N ILE A 11 5.86 6.49 19.93
CA ILE A 11 5.43 7.85 19.65
C ILE A 11 6.18 8.33 18.41
N PHE A 12 5.44 8.66 17.34
CA PHE A 12 6.01 9.17 16.11
C PHE A 12 6.13 10.69 16.14
N HIS A 13 7.30 11.18 15.73
CA HIS A 13 7.59 12.58 15.44
C HIS A 13 7.74 12.74 13.94
N LEU A 14 6.65 13.13 13.28
CA LEU A 14 6.60 13.28 11.83
C LEU A 14 6.92 14.73 11.43
N ARG A 15 7.52 14.91 10.25
CA ARG A 15 7.81 16.25 9.69
C ARG A 15 6.59 16.90 9.06
N CYS A 16 5.54 16.12 8.80
CA CYS A 16 4.27 16.55 8.25
C CYS A 16 3.12 16.08 9.16
N THR A 17 1.94 16.67 8.96
CA THR A 17 0.70 16.18 9.58
C THR A 17 0.09 15.15 8.63
N PRO A 18 0.05 13.86 9.00
CA PRO A 18 -0.52 12.84 8.14
C PRO A 18 -2.05 12.95 8.08
N ASP A 19 -2.62 12.53 6.96
CA ASP A 19 -4.07 12.36 6.84
C ASP A 19 -4.57 11.02 7.43
N ALA A 20 -5.87 10.81 7.41
CA ALA A 20 -6.49 9.61 7.97
C ALA A 20 -6.09 8.31 7.25
N ASP A 21 -5.87 8.37 5.93
CA ASP A 21 -5.48 7.21 5.13
C ASP A 21 -3.99 6.87 5.32
N GLU A 22 -3.13 7.89 5.46
CA GLU A 22 -1.72 7.71 5.82
C GLU A 22 -1.56 7.11 7.22
N LEU A 23 -2.33 7.59 8.20
CA LEU A 23 -2.37 7.00 9.54
C LEU A 23 -2.87 5.54 9.48
N LYS A 24 -3.96 5.28 8.75
CA LYS A 24 -4.49 3.93 8.54
C LYS A 24 -3.43 3.00 7.94
N ALA A 25 -2.72 3.45 6.91
CA ALA A 25 -1.66 2.69 6.26
C ALA A 25 -0.48 2.42 7.20
N LEU A 26 -0.04 3.43 7.96
CA LEU A 26 1.01 3.30 8.97
C LEU A 26 0.63 2.27 10.02
N GLY A 27 -0.53 2.42 10.67
CA GLY A 27 -0.98 1.50 11.71
C GLY A 27 -1.07 0.04 11.24
N ALA A 28 -1.61 -0.18 10.04
CA ALA A 28 -1.70 -1.51 9.46
C ALA A 28 -0.32 -2.13 9.19
N ALA A 29 0.63 -1.36 8.66
CA ALA A 29 2.00 -1.83 8.43
C ALA A 29 2.75 -2.08 9.75
N MET A 30 2.51 -1.26 10.78
CA MET A 30 3.09 -1.42 12.12
C MET A 30 2.64 -2.72 12.79
N ALA A 31 1.34 -3.00 12.75
CA ALA A 31 0.79 -4.26 13.27
C ALA A 31 1.35 -5.47 12.51
N ALA A 32 1.38 -5.40 11.18
CA ALA A 32 1.81 -6.51 10.33
C ALA A 32 3.30 -6.84 10.45
N SER A 33 4.15 -5.82 10.58
CA SER A 33 5.61 -5.99 10.60
C SER A 33 6.22 -6.06 12.00
N GLY A 34 5.49 -5.67 13.05
CA GLY A 34 6.05 -5.51 14.39
C GLY A 34 5.20 -6.02 15.55
N ALA A 35 3.95 -6.47 15.33
CA ALA A 35 2.98 -6.72 16.41
C ALA A 35 2.70 -5.47 17.29
N VAL A 36 2.86 -4.27 16.72
CA VAL A 36 2.48 -3.02 17.39
C VAL A 36 0.96 -2.90 17.43
N ALA A 37 0.39 -2.96 18.63
CA ALA A 37 -1.05 -2.86 18.84
C ALA A 37 -1.56 -1.41 18.81
N LEU A 38 -0.71 -0.45 19.22
CA LEU A 38 -1.05 0.95 19.37
C LEU A 38 0.19 1.81 19.09
N TYR A 39 -0.02 2.99 18.51
CA TYR A 39 1.01 4.02 18.38
C TYR A 39 0.39 5.41 18.56
N HIS A 40 1.22 6.38 18.90
CA HIS A 40 0.84 7.78 18.97
C HIS A 40 1.59 8.59 17.92
N VAL A 41 1.00 9.71 17.50
CA VAL A 41 1.64 10.68 16.60
C VAL A 41 1.56 12.04 17.27
N LYS A 42 2.72 12.62 17.59
CA LYS A 42 2.81 13.91 18.31
C LYS A 42 2.10 15.00 17.49
N GLY A 43 1.18 15.72 18.14
CA GLY A 43 0.37 16.77 17.51
C GLY A 43 -0.89 16.27 16.79
N VAL A 44 -1.13 14.95 16.72
CA VAL A 44 -2.27 14.36 16.01
C VAL A 44 -3.15 13.50 16.92
N THR A 45 -2.55 12.54 17.64
CA THR A 45 -3.34 11.66 18.51
C THR A 45 -3.80 12.40 19.77
N PRO A 46 -5.10 12.37 20.14
CA PRO A 46 -5.62 13.18 21.24
C PRO A 46 -4.92 12.96 22.57
N GLU A 47 -4.51 11.72 22.88
CA GLU A 47 -3.91 11.33 24.15
C GLU A 47 -2.60 12.08 24.36
N ILE A 48 -1.68 12.05 23.38
CA ILE A 48 -0.36 12.71 23.50
C ILE A 48 -0.45 14.25 23.52
N CYS A 49 -1.58 14.80 23.08
CA CYS A 49 -1.82 16.25 23.07
C CYS A 49 -2.50 16.76 24.35
N ARG A 50 -3.24 15.90 25.06
CA ARG A 50 -4.13 16.29 26.17
C ARG A 50 -3.72 15.74 27.51
N MET A 51 -2.86 14.74 27.54
CA MET A 51 -2.39 14.11 28.77
C MET A 51 -0.88 14.30 28.89
N ASP A 52 -0.39 14.43 30.12
CA ASP A 52 1.03 14.41 30.40
C ASP A 52 1.54 12.97 30.27
N PHE A 53 2.16 12.68 29.12
CA PHE A 53 2.86 11.42 28.88
C PHE A 53 4.33 11.58 29.23
N GLU A 54 4.88 10.60 29.95
CA GLU A 54 6.33 10.48 30.12
C GLU A 54 6.95 10.19 28.74
N GLU A 55 7.88 11.05 28.29
CA GLU A 55 8.55 10.83 27.01
C GLU A 55 9.47 9.59 27.12
N PRO A 56 9.36 8.62 26.20
CA PRO A 56 10.24 7.47 26.16
C PRO A 56 11.71 7.88 26.08
N THR A 57 12.56 7.22 26.86
CA THR A 57 14.01 7.44 26.86
C THR A 57 14.68 6.91 25.58
N GLU A 58 14.15 5.83 25.02
CA GLU A 58 14.61 5.24 23.76
C GLU A 58 14.14 6.09 22.57
N LYS A 59 15.09 6.50 21.73
CA LYS A 59 14.82 7.25 20.51
C LYS A 59 15.39 6.52 19.30
N ILE A 60 14.55 6.28 18.31
CA ILE A 60 14.92 5.63 17.06
C ILE A 60 14.66 6.62 15.92
N THR A 61 15.72 6.98 15.20
CA THR A 61 15.60 7.78 13.98
C THR A 61 15.45 6.86 12.79
N ILE A 62 14.36 7.01 12.03
CA ILE A 62 14.20 6.34 10.74
C ILE A 62 14.86 7.20 9.68
N GLU A 63 15.95 6.70 9.11
CA GLU A 63 16.71 7.38 8.08
C GLU A 63 16.09 7.17 6.69
N LYS A 64 16.36 8.12 5.78
CA LYS A 64 15.90 8.00 4.39
C LYS A 64 16.51 6.77 3.70
N SER A 65 17.77 6.45 3.98
CA SER A 65 18.47 5.24 3.51
C SER A 65 17.67 3.97 3.82
N GLN A 66 17.09 3.86 5.02
CA GLN A 66 16.27 2.71 5.41
C GLN A 66 14.95 2.64 4.64
N LEU A 67 14.37 3.79 4.25
CA LEU A 67 13.22 3.81 3.36
C LEU A 67 13.63 3.37 1.96
N ASP A 68 14.71 3.94 1.44
CA ASP A 68 15.25 3.64 0.11
C ASP A 68 15.61 2.14 0.01
N GLU A 69 16.16 1.52 1.05
CA GLU A 69 16.42 0.08 1.12
C GLU A 69 15.14 -0.76 1.00
N VAL A 70 14.04 -0.33 1.63
CA VAL A 70 12.74 -1.01 1.46
C VAL A 70 12.30 -0.87 0.01
N TYR A 71 12.39 0.30 -0.60
CA TYR A 71 12.01 0.49 -2.01
C TYR A 71 12.91 -0.28 -2.99
N GLU A 72 14.23 -0.29 -2.78
CA GLU A 72 15.23 -0.88 -3.67
C GLU A 72 15.40 -2.38 -3.49
N GLY A 73 15.31 -2.89 -2.26
CA GLY A 73 15.29 -4.34 -1.99
C GLY A 73 14.15 -5.04 -2.73
N LEU A 74 13.03 -4.33 -2.94
CA LEU A 74 11.84 -4.82 -3.63
C LEU A 74 11.95 -4.71 -5.15
N ARG A 75 12.73 -3.75 -5.67
CA ARG A 75 13.08 -3.69 -7.09
C ARG A 75 14.00 -4.82 -7.52
N LYS A 76 14.87 -5.31 -6.62
CA LYS A 76 15.84 -6.39 -6.91
C LYS A 76 15.23 -7.78 -7.01
N ALA A 77 14.03 -7.99 -6.47
CA ALA A 77 13.27 -9.24 -6.61
C ALA A 77 12.60 -9.35 -8.00
N CYS A 78 13.31 -9.00 -9.08
CA CYS A 78 12.85 -8.71 -10.45
C CYS A 78 12.01 -9.83 -11.14
N LYS A 79 10.83 -10.14 -10.62
CA LYS A 79 9.74 -10.76 -11.38
C LYS A 79 8.75 -9.68 -11.74
N GLU A 80 8.38 -9.66 -13.01
CA GLU A 80 7.29 -8.84 -13.49
C GLU A 80 6.00 -9.23 -12.72
N PRO A 81 5.31 -8.29 -12.06
CA PRO A 81 4.14 -8.63 -11.27
C PRO A 81 3.01 -9.13 -12.18
N GLU A 82 2.48 -10.31 -11.85
CA GLU A 82 1.38 -10.97 -12.57
C GLU A 82 0.03 -10.44 -12.10
N LEU A 83 -0.05 -10.07 -10.82
CA LEU A 83 -1.21 -9.48 -10.17
C LEU A 83 -0.80 -8.16 -9.49
N ILE A 84 -1.63 -7.14 -9.65
CA ILE A 84 -1.51 -5.86 -8.96
C ILE A 84 -2.71 -5.76 -8.02
N THR A 85 -2.46 -5.38 -6.77
CA THR A 85 -3.51 -5.20 -5.77
C THR A 85 -3.34 -3.90 -5.01
N ILE A 86 -4.45 -3.23 -4.73
CA ILE A 86 -4.50 -2.10 -3.80
C ILE A 86 -5.65 -2.27 -2.81
N GLY A 87 -5.51 -1.67 -1.63
CA GLY A 87 -6.54 -1.73 -0.58
C GLY A 87 -6.31 -2.83 0.47
N CYS A 88 -5.15 -2.82 1.13
CA CYS A 88 -4.92 -3.62 2.34
C CYS A 88 -4.22 -2.78 3.43
N PRO A 89 -4.94 -1.99 4.26
CA PRO A 89 -6.37 -2.06 4.52
C PRO A 89 -7.24 -1.61 3.34
N HIS A 90 -8.49 -2.08 3.33
CA HIS A 90 -9.46 -1.74 2.29
C HIS A 90 -9.50 -0.25 1.97
N CYS A 91 -9.63 0.05 0.68
CA CYS A 91 -9.64 1.42 0.18
C CYS A 91 -10.76 2.23 0.83
N SER A 92 -10.40 3.44 1.28
CA SER A 92 -11.35 4.48 1.70
C SER A 92 -12.12 5.03 0.48
N ALA A 93 -13.09 5.92 0.73
CA ALA A 93 -13.76 6.63 -0.35
C ALA A 93 -12.78 7.51 -1.16
N ALA A 94 -11.84 8.18 -0.49
CA ALA A 94 -10.84 9.02 -1.15
C ALA A 94 -9.85 8.20 -1.99
N GLU A 95 -9.44 7.02 -1.49
CA GLU A 95 -8.58 6.12 -2.27
C GLU A 95 -9.31 5.52 -3.48
N LEU A 96 -10.62 5.22 -3.36
CA LEU A 96 -11.44 4.78 -4.48
C LEU A 96 -11.59 5.87 -5.54
N GLU A 97 -11.85 7.11 -5.12
CA GLU A 97 -11.93 8.27 -5.99
C GLU A 97 -10.61 8.45 -6.76
N LYS A 98 -9.49 8.48 -6.03
CA LYS A 98 -8.14 8.60 -6.61
C LYS A 98 -7.84 7.47 -7.62
N ALA A 99 -8.19 6.23 -7.28
CA ALA A 99 -7.99 5.11 -8.20
C ALA A 99 -8.87 5.26 -9.46
N ALA A 100 -10.12 5.67 -9.31
CA ALA A 100 -11.01 5.94 -10.44
C ALA A 100 -10.51 7.07 -11.33
N GLU A 101 -9.97 8.15 -10.77
CA GLU A 101 -9.34 9.23 -11.51
C GLU A 101 -8.12 8.76 -12.31
N LEU A 102 -7.22 8.01 -11.66
CA LEU A 102 -6.01 7.49 -12.29
C LEU A 102 -6.30 6.50 -13.43
N LEU A 103 -7.41 5.76 -13.34
CA LEU A 103 -7.86 4.79 -14.34
C LEU A 103 -8.81 5.37 -15.41
N ARG A 104 -9.25 6.62 -15.25
CA ARG A 104 -10.26 7.23 -16.13
C ARG A 104 -9.78 7.27 -17.58
N GLY A 105 -10.53 6.62 -18.46
CA GLY A 105 -10.23 6.57 -19.90
C GLY A 105 -9.04 5.68 -20.27
N LYS A 106 -8.53 4.88 -19.32
CA LYS A 106 -7.44 3.94 -19.54
C LYS A 106 -7.95 2.50 -19.57
N THR A 107 -7.13 1.59 -20.08
CA THR A 107 -7.39 0.15 -20.07
C THR A 107 -6.21 -0.56 -19.41
N VAL A 108 -6.49 -1.39 -18.42
CA VAL A 108 -5.47 -2.22 -17.76
C VAL A 108 -5.10 -3.40 -18.66
N LEU A 109 -3.82 -3.71 -18.71
CA LEU A 109 -3.22 -4.81 -19.47
C LEU A 109 -2.83 -6.00 -18.57
N LYS A 110 -2.81 -5.79 -17.25
CA LYS A 110 -2.51 -6.80 -16.22
C LYS A 110 -3.68 -6.98 -15.28
N GLU A 111 -3.72 -8.11 -14.58
CA GLU A 111 -4.71 -8.34 -13.52
C GLU A 111 -4.54 -7.30 -12.42
N PHE A 112 -5.56 -6.46 -12.22
CA PHE A 112 -5.53 -5.37 -11.26
C PHE A 112 -6.77 -5.36 -10.38
N TRP A 113 -6.60 -5.64 -9.09
CA TRP A 113 -7.70 -5.76 -8.12
C TRP A 113 -7.66 -4.65 -7.08
N ILE A 114 -8.80 -4.00 -6.87
CA ILE A 114 -9.01 -2.93 -5.89
C ILE A 114 -9.94 -3.46 -4.81
N PHE A 115 -9.45 -3.53 -3.58
CA PHE A 115 -10.19 -4.08 -2.47
C PHE A 115 -10.83 -2.99 -1.62
N THR A 116 -12.14 -3.07 -1.42
CA THR A 116 -12.89 -2.12 -0.59
C THR A 116 -14.02 -2.81 0.18
N SER A 117 -14.74 -2.05 1.00
CA SER A 117 -15.95 -2.56 1.66
C SER A 117 -17.15 -2.50 0.73
N ARG A 118 -18.06 -3.48 0.85
CA ARG A 118 -19.34 -3.48 0.13
C ARG A 118 -20.17 -2.21 0.38
N LYS A 119 -20.06 -1.62 1.58
CA LYS A 119 -20.72 -0.36 1.92
C LYS A 119 -20.24 0.79 1.03
N LEU A 120 -18.92 0.96 0.90
CA LEU A 120 -18.34 2.02 0.06
C LEU A 120 -18.61 1.77 -1.42
N ALA A 121 -18.50 0.52 -1.88
CA ALA A 121 -18.82 0.18 -3.27
C ALA A 121 -20.27 0.53 -3.65
N LYS A 122 -21.23 0.36 -2.72
CA LYS A 122 -22.63 0.77 -2.92
C LYS A 122 -22.84 2.28 -2.83
N LEU A 123 -22.07 2.97 -2.00
CA LEU A 123 -22.20 4.42 -1.80
C LEU A 123 -21.59 5.22 -2.97
N HIS A 124 -20.57 4.67 -3.63
CA HIS A 124 -19.83 5.32 -4.71
C HIS A 124 -19.85 4.51 -6.03
N PRO A 125 -21.04 4.18 -6.58
CA PRO A 125 -21.14 3.37 -7.79
C PRO A 125 -20.45 3.98 -9.02
N GLU A 126 -20.29 5.31 -9.06
CA GLU A 126 -19.57 6.04 -10.10
C GLU A 126 -18.07 5.75 -10.13
N TYR A 127 -17.44 5.59 -8.96
CA TYR A 127 -16.03 5.20 -8.85
C TYR A 127 -15.87 3.75 -9.29
N ILE A 128 -16.76 2.87 -8.81
CA ILE A 128 -16.74 1.44 -9.17
C ILE A 128 -16.89 1.26 -10.68
N LYS A 129 -17.88 1.92 -11.31
CA LYS A 129 -18.06 1.88 -12.77
C LYS A 129 -16.83 2.37 -13.52
N THR A 130 -16.18 3.43 -13.04
CA THR A 130 -14.98 3.98 -13.70
C THR A 130 -13.82 2.99 -13.63
N ILE A 131 -13.61 2.39 -12.46
CA ILE A 131 -12.59 1.36 -12.23
C ILE A 131 -12.87 0.12 -13.09
N GLU A 132 -14.08 -0.41 -13.06
CA GLU A 132 -14.42 -1.64 -13.81
C GLU A 132 -14.39 -1.43 -15.32
N LYS A 133 -14.73 -0.22 -15.79
CA LYS A 133 -14.61 0.14 -17.22
C LYS A 133 -13.17 0.10 -17.71
N SER A 134 -12.17 0.32 -16.85
CA SER A 134 -10.76 0.16 -17.24
C SER A 134 -10.34 -1.31 -17.34
N GLY A 135 -11.17 -2.26 -16.90
CA GLY A 135 -10.84 -3.68 -16.79
C GLY A 135 -10.29 -4.09 -15.42
N ALA A 136 -10.10 -3.16 -14.49
CA ALA A 136 -9.74 -3.49 -13.11
C ALA A 136 -10.93 -4.10 -12.37
N LYS A 137 -10.68 -4.94 -11.36
CA LYS A 137 -11.73 -5.64 -10.59
C LYS A 137 -11.89 -5.00 -9.23
N VAL A 138 -13.12 -4.67 -8.83
CA VAL A 138 -13.40 -4.25 -7.46
C VAL A 138 -13.82 -5.47 -6.65
N VAL A 139 -13.08 -5.76 -5.59
CA VAL A 139 -13.31 -6.93 -4.72
C VAL A 139 -13.81 -6.46 -3.37
N CYS A 140 -14.97 -6.97 -2.96
CA CYS A 140 -15.57 -6.70 -1.66
C CYS A 140 -15.49 -7.92 -0.74
N ASP A 141 -15.58 -7.69 0.57
CA ASP A 141 -15.85 -8.71 1.60
C ASP A 141 -14.76 -9.78 1.79
N THR A 142 -13.58 -9.57 1.21
CA THR A 142 -12.37 -10.35 1.47
C THR A 142 -11.14 -9.46 1.38
N CYS A 143 -9.99 -9.93 1.86
CA CYS A 143 -8.72 -9.22 1.75
C CYS A 143 -7.76 -10.02 0.88
N MET A 144 -6.95 -9.33 0.07
CA MET A 144 -5.95 -9.96 -0.81
C MET A 144 -5.07 -10.97 -0.07
N VAL A 145 -4.60 -10.67 1.15
CA VAL A 145 -3.63 -11.54 1.84
C VAL A 145 -4.22 -12.84 2.41
N VAL A 146 -5.55 -12.98 2.43
CA VAL A 146 -6.25 -14.18 2.93
C VAL A 146 -7.12 -14.84 1.87
N SER A 147 -7.24 -14.22 0.69
CA SER A 147 -8.07 -14.73 -0.39
C SER A 147 -7.30 -15.83 -1.13
N PRO A 148 -7.82 -17.07 -1.24
CA PRO A 148 -7.15 -18.11 -2.03
C PRO A 148 -6.90 -17.71 -3.49
N ALA A 149 -7.68 -16.77 -4.01
CA ALA A 149 -7.54 -16.27 -5.38
C ALA A 149 -6.19 -15.59 -5.65
N THR A 150 -5.50 -15.06 -4.63
CA THR A 150 -4.17 -14.46 -4.81
C THR A 150 -3.04 -15.49 -4.77
N ASN A 151 -3.30 -16.71 -4.29
CA ASN A 151 -2.27 -17.74 -4.09
C ASN A 151 -1.83 -18.41 -5.40
N SER A 152 -2.52 -18.13 -6.51
CA SER A 152 -2.18 -18.64 -7.84
C SER A 152 -1.11 -17.81 -8.55
N TYR A 153 -0.68 -16.69 -7.97
CA TYR A 153 0.28 -15.77 -8.57
C TYR A 153 1.64 -15.88 -7.92
N SER A 154 2.71 -15.85 -8.73
CA SER A 154 4.08 -15.99 -8.23
C SER A 154 4.67 -14.66 -7.75
N CYS A 155 4.16 -13.54 -8.26
CA CYS A 155 4.57 -12.18 -7.92
C CYS A 155 3.36 -11.24 -7.88
N VAL A 156 3.18 -10.54 -6.76
CA VAL A 156 2.07 -9.61 -6.53
C VAL A 156 2.61 -8.22 -6.21
N MET A 157 2.17 -7.22 -6.97
CA MET A 157 2.43 -5.82 -6.66
C MET A 157 1.38 -5.26 -5.69
N VAL A 158 1.82 -4.51 -4.70
CA VAL A 158 0.99 -3.96 -3.63
C VAL A 158 1.33 -2.49 -3.34
N ASN A 159 0.34 -1.70 -2.91
CA ASN A 159 0.56 -0.33 -2.44
C ASN A 159 0.58 -0.16 -0.92
N SER A 160 0.69 -1.27 -0.18
CA SER A 160 0.59 -1.28 1.27
C SER A 160 1.71 -2.02 1.96
N GLY A 161 2.24 -1.44 3.04
CA GLY A 161 3.19 -2.09 3.93
C GLY A 161 2.63 -3.32 4.65
N LYS A 162 1.31 -3.38 4.91
CA LYS A 162 0.67 -4.58 5.48
C LYS A 162 0.65 -5.73 4.48
N ALA A 163 0.22 -5.46 3.25
CA ALA A 163 0.22 -6.48 2.19
C ALA A 163 1.65 -6.93 1.90
N LEU A 164 2.59 -5.99 1.81
CA LEU A 164 4.00 -6.27 1.61
C LEU A 164 4.58 -7.23 2.67
N ALA A 165 4.19 -7.07 3.93
CA ALA A 165 4.65 -7.95 5.01
C ALA A 165 4.04 -9.36 4.94
N TYR A 166 2.79 -9.50 4.51
CA TYR A 166 2.06 -10.77 4.58
C TYR A 166 2.08 -11.60 3.31
N VAL A 167 2.11 -10.99 2.12
CA VAL A 167 2.04 -11.71 0.84
C VAL A 167 3.08 -12.84 0.73
N PRO A 168 4.37 -12.64 1.09
CA PRO A 168 5.36 -13.73 1.01
C PRO A 168 5.04 -14.94 1.89
N GLY A 169 4.52 -14.71 3.10
CA GLY A 169 4.24 -15.78 4.05
C GLY A 169 2.86 -16.40 3.89
N MET A 170 1.84 -15.60 3.57
CA MET A 170 0.43 -16.05 3.53
C MET A 170 -0.02 -16.49 2.14
N CYS A 171 0.52 -15.87 1.08
CA CYS A 171 0.15 -16.19 -0.29
C CYS A 171 1.21 -17.06 -0.98
N GLY A 172 2.42 -17.18 -0.41
CA GLY A 172 3.54 -17.89 -1.04
C GLY A 172 4.08 -17.21 -2.29
N ALA A 173 3.86 -15.90 -2.42
CA ALA A 173 4.20 -15.09 -3.59
C ALA A 173 5.26 -14.03 -3.26
N GLU A 174 6.10 -13.67 -4.23
CA GLU A 174 6.95 -12.49 -4.10
C GLU A 174 6.09 -11.22 -4.07
N ALA A 175 6.51 -10.20 -3.31
CA ALA A 175 5.78 -8.96 -3.16
C ALA A 175 6.60 -7.77 -3.66
N VAL A 176 6.02 -6.97 -4.56
CA VAL A 176 6.62 -5.74 -5.06
C VAL A 176 5.82 -4.54 -4.55
N TYR A 177 6.50 -3.53 -4.01
CA TYR A 177 5.83 -2.34 -3.49
C TYR A 177 5.88 -1.19 -4.51
N GLY A 178 4.79 -0.45 -4.62
CA GLY A 178 4.73 0.81 -5.37
C GLY A 178 3.71 1.77 -4.80
N SER A 179 3.75 3.04 -5.21
CA SER A 179 2.63 3.94 -4.93
C SER A 179 1.40 3.52 -5.74
N MET A 180 0.22 4.05 -5.40
CA MET A 180 -1.00 3.79 -6.19
C MET A 180 -0.81 4.19 -7.66
N GLU A 181 -0.14 5.30 -7.91
CA GLU A 181 0.22 5.77 -9.26
C GLU A 181 1.12 4.76 -9.96
N THR A 182 2.17 4.26 -9.29
CA THR A 182 3.06 3.25 -9.89
C THR A 182 2.31 1.95 -10.16
N CYS A 183 1.41 1.51 -9.27
CA CYS A 183 0.56 0.34 -9.51
C CYS A 183 -0.33 0.54 -10.74
N VAL A 184 -0.90 1.74 -10.93
CA VAL A 184 -1.71 2.06 -12.12
C VAL A 184 -0.84 2.11 -13.37
N GLU A 185 0.32 2.77 -13.33
CA GLU A 185 1.29 2.82 -14.43
C GLU A 185 1.71 1.41 -14.88
N GLU A 186 1.96 0.52 -13.91
CA GLU A 186 2.28 -0.88 -14.17
C GLU A 186 1.08 -1.62 -14.79
N ALA A 187 -0.12 -1.40 -14.26
CA ALA A 187 -1.34 -2.03 -14.74
C ALA A 187 -1.65 -1.68 -16.20
N ILE A 188 -1.35 -0.45 -16.63
CA ILE A 188 -1.61 0.03 -18.01
C ILE A 188 -0.40 -0.13 -18.95
N GLY A 189 0.72 -0.70 -18.47
CA GLY A 189 1.93 -0.94 -19.25
C GLY A 189 2.77 0.31 -19.58
N GLU A 190 2.72 1.35 -18.76
CA GLU A 190 3.55 2.56 -18.93
C GLU A 190 4.99 2.36 -18.43
N THR A 191 5.21 1.53 -17.40
CA THR A 191 6.55 1.26 -16.85
C THR A 191 7.44 0.56 -17.88
N THR A 192 6.90 -0.39 -18.63
CA THR A 192 7.58 -1.12 -19.71
C THR A 192 8.00 -0.19 -20.85
N LYS A 193 7.18 0.83 -21.15
CA LYS A 193 7.52 1.87 -22.15
C LYS A 193 8.64 2.80 -21.69
N LYS A 194 8.67 3.17 -20.40
CA LYS A 194 9.74 4.01 -19.83
C LYS A 194 11.09 3.28 -19.84
N VAL A 195 11.12 1.98 -19.53
CA VAL A 195 12.35 1.15 -19.60
C VAL A 195 12.82 0.99 -21.04
N ALA A 196 11.93 0.67 -21.98
CA ALA A 196 12.27 0.56 -23.41
C ALA A 196 12.80 1.89 -23.99
N LYS A 197 12.21 3.03 -23.60
CA LYS A 197 12.67 4.37 -24.01
C LYS A 197 14.04 4.74 -23.43
N LYS A 198 14.37 4.24 -22.23
CA LYS A 198 15.68 4.46 -21.60
C LYS A 198 16.78 3.55 -22.18
N ALA A 199 16.43 2.37 -22.67
CA ALA A 199 17.35 1.45 -23.35
C ALA A 199 17.59 1.81 -24.83
N GLY A 200 16.63 2.48 -25.49
CA GLY A 200 16.76 2.97 -26.87
C GLY A 200 17.31 4.40 -27.01
N GLY A 201 17.69 5.04 -25.90
CA GLY A 201 18.24 6.41 -25.85
C GLY A 201 19.76 6.44 -25.78
N SER A 202 20.42 5.71 -26.69
CA SER A 202 21.85 5.83 -26.97
C SER A 202 22.01 5.83 -28.48
N ASN A 203 21.93 7.00 -29.09
CA ASN A 203 22.45 7.30 -30.43
C ASN A 203 22.97 8.74 -30.42
#